data_AF-A0A8T8SI54-F1
#
_entry.id   AF-A0A8T8SI54-F1
#
_cell.length_a   1.000
_cell.length_b   1.000
_cell.length_c   1.000
_cell.angle_alpha   90.00
_cell.angle_beta   90.00
_cell.angle_gamma   90.00
#
_symmetry.space_group_name_H-M   'P 1'
#
loop_
_entity.id
_entity.type
_entity.pdbx_description
1 polymer ?
#
loop_
_entity_poly.entity_id
_entity_poly.type
_entity_poly.pdbx_seq_one_letter_code
_entity_poly.pdbx_strand_id
1 'polypeptide(L)'
;MTDVIDNKWKHLLDINRAHDGILSRQRLRVYVDCVRRQGCPLSDVWGFVDGTVRPTARPTRNQREYYSGHKRHHGLKYQIVIGPDGMIWVYGPASERRNDSFVLHDSQLHSWLNQHSKAPNGSNLLLFGDKGYAALGHLVVPHKGLFLTPAQTRFNLEMSRVRIAVEWAIGGIPTLFPRRNVKKDQRVLHSNLAKQYRVCALLRNALSCVSGNETSQTFLCSTPTLRQYFVPMW
;
A
#
# COMPACT_ATOMS: atom_id res chain seq x y z
N MET A 1 14.81 -2.37 20.79
CA MET A 1 14.84 -1.36 19.69
C MET A 1 13.58 -1.38 18.84
N THR A 2 13.16 -2.50 18.24
CA THR A 2 11.94 -2.59 17.42
C THR A 2 10.68 -2.07 18.12
N ASP A 3 10.46 -2.41 19.39
CA ASP A 3 9.28 -1.94 20.13
C ASP A 3 9.25 -0.43 20.34
N VAL A 4 10.42 0.17 20.59
CA VAL A 4 10.54 1.63 20.77
C VAL A 4 10.19 2.35 19.48
N ILE A 5 10.71 1.88 18.35
CA ILE A 5 10.43 2.47 17.04
C ILE A 5 8.96 2.31 16.67
N ASP A 6 8.42 1.09 16.78
CA ASP A 6 7.03 0.81 16.44
C ASP A 6 6.07 1.63 17.29
N ASN A 7 6.24 1.63 18.62
CA ASN A 7 5.35 2.36 19.51
C ASN A 7 5.37 3.86 19.24
N LYS A 8 6.53 4.42 18.94
CA LYS A 8 6.67 5.86 18.72
C LYS A 8 6.14 6.30 17.36
N TRP A 9 6.38 5.54 16.28
CA TRP A 9 6.14 6.01 14.91
C TRP A 9 5.18 5.20 14.05
N LYS A 10 4.59 4.09 14.54
CA LYS A 10 3.63 3.28 13.74
C LYS A 10 2.46 4.09 13.18
N HIS A 11 2.08 5.18 13.84
CA HIS A 11 1.00 6.07 13.40
C HIS A 11 1.30 6.74 12.04
N LEU A 12 2.58 6.86 11.65
CA LEU A 12 2.98 7.41 10.35
C LEU A 12 2.70 6.46 9.18
N LEU A 13 2.46 5.16 9.46
CA LEU A 13 2.04 4.19 8.44
C LEU A 13 0.52 4.06 8.33
N ASP A 14 -0.22 4.65 9.26
CA ASP A 14 -1.68 4.58 9.27
C ASP A 14 -2.24 5.68 8.36
N ILE A 15 -2.79 5.29 7.22
CA ILE A 15 -3.36 6.24 6.25
C ILE A 15 -4.49 7.06 6.86
N ASN A 16 -5.22 6.50 7.85
CA ASN A 16 -6.32 7.19 8.50
C ASN A 16 -5.86 8.43 9.28
N ARG A 17 -4.55 8.52 9.58
CA ARG A 17 -3.90 9.66 10.24
C ARG A 17 -3.04 10.49 9.29
N ALA A 18 -2.93 10.12 8.02
CA ALA A 18 -2.01 10.74 7.09
C ALA A 18 -2.48 12.11 6.56
N HIS A 19 -3.76 12.43 6.72
CA HIS A 19 -4.36 13.67 6.23
C HIS A 19 -3.80 14.93 6.91
N ASP A 20 -3.42 14.82 8.18
CA ASP A 20 -2.75 15.87 8.97
C ASP A 20 -1.23 15.93 8.74
N GLY A 21 -0.70 15.04 7.90
CA GLY A 21 0.73 14.91 7.63
C GLY A 21 1.05 15.04 6.15
N ILE A 22 1.83 14.09 5.65
CA ILE A 22 2.35 14.12 4.29
C ILE A 22 1.30 13.83 3.21
N LEU A 23 0.06 13.45 3.55
CA LEU A 23 -1.02 13.11 2.60
C LEU A 23 -2.20 14.10 2.68
N SER A 24 -1.89 15.39 2.61
CA SER A 24 -2.89 16.46 2.61
C SER A 24 -3.70 16.50 1.31
N ARG A 25 -4.83 17.23 1.32
CA ARG A 25 -5.64 17.45 0.09
C ARG A 25 -4.84 18.09 -1.05
N GLN A 26 -3.91 18.99 -0.72
CA GLN A 26 -3.01 19.58 -1.71
C GLN A 26 -2.06 18.53 -2.29
N ARG A 27 -1.54 17.64 -1.43
CA ARG A 27 -0.67 16.56 -1.88
C ARG A 27 -1.38 15.59 -2.81
N LEU A 28 -2.63 15.23 -2.52
CA LEU A 28 -3.43 14.36 -3.39
C LEU A 28 -3.55 14.93 -4.82
N ARG A 29 -3.64 16.26 -4.97
CA ARG A 29 -3.68 16.91 -6.30
C ARG A 29 -2.35 16.78 -7.03
N VAL A 30 -1.24 17.04 -6.34
CA VAL A 30 0.11 16.84 -6.89
C VAL A 30 0.27 15.39 -7.36
N TYR A 31 -0.23 14.44 -6.58
CA TYR A 31 -0.19 13.03 -6.95
C TYR A 31 -1.02 12.71 -8.18
N VAL A 32 -2.24 13.25 -8.29
CA VAL A 32 -3.06 13.12 -9.50
C VAL A 32 -2.30 13.61 -10.73
N ASP A 33 -1.67 14.79 -10.64
CA ASP A 33 -0.92 15.36 -11.76
C ASP A 33 0.30 14.51 -12.13
N CYS A 34 1.01 13.95 -11.14
CA CYS A 34 2.10 13.01 -11.37
C CYS A 34 1.64 11.73 -12.07
N VAL A 35 0.54 11.12 -11.60
CA VAL A 35 -0.01 9.89 -12.19
C VAL A 35 -0.52 10.14 -13.61
N ARG A 36 -1.22 11.26 -13.83
CA ARG A 36 -1.71 11.66 -15.15
C ARG A 36 -0.58 11.87 -16.15
N ARG A 37 0.51 12.54 -15.74
CA ARG A 37 1.70 12.75 -16.59
C ARG A 37 2.38 11.44 -17.01
N GLN A 38 2.21 10.36 -16.26
CA GLN A 38 2.68 9.02 -16.63
C GLN A 38 1.77 8.27 -17.61
N GLY A 39 0.80 8.96 -18.23
CA GLY A 39 -0.08 8.37 -19.22
C GLY A 39 -1.20 7.52 -18.62
N CYS A 40 -1.60 7.78 -17.37
CA CYS A 40 -2.79 7.16 -16.80
C CYS A 40 -4.03 7.58 -17.61
N PRO A 41 -4.85 6.62 -18.10
CA PRO A 41 -6.06 6.93 -18.86
C PRO A 41 -7.17 7.58 -18.02
N LEU A 42 -7.02 7.58 -16.69
CA LEU A 42 -7.93 8.24 -15.77
C LEU A 42 -7.32 9.55 -15.27
N SER A 43 -8.12 10.61 -15.27
CA SER A 43 -7.66 11.93 -14.83
C SER A 43 -7.55 12.05 -13.30
N ASP A 44 -8.16 11.16 -12.53
CA ASP A 44 -8.42 11.43 -11.10
C ASP A 44 -7.74 10.43 -10.15
N VAL A 45 -6.87 9.55 -10.66
CA VAL A 45 -6.14 8.57 -9.85
C VAL A 45 -4.97 9.24 -9.15
N TRP A 46 -4.92 9.18 -7.83
CA TRP A 46 -3.82 9.74 -7.04
C TRP A 46 -2.82 8.68 -6.55
N GLY A 47 -3.19 7.41 -6.53
CA GLY A 47 -2.33 6.37 -5.98
C GLY A 47 -2.88 4.97 -6.19
N PHE A 48 -2.27 4.03 -5.48
CA PHE A 48 -2.53 2.62 -5.66
C PHE A 48 -2.78 1.92 -4.33
N VAL A 49 -3.55 0.84 -4.36
CA VAL A 49 -3.74 -0.06 -3.21
C VAL A 49 -3.50 -1.50 -3.61
N ASP A 50 -2.76 -2.24 -2.80
CA ASP A 50 -2.50 -3.65 -3.05
C ASP A 50 -2.43 -4.48 -1.77
N GLY A 51 -2.77 -5.77 -1.90
CA GLY A 51 -2.58 -6.76 -0.86
C GLY A 51 -1.25 -7.47 -1.05
N THR A 52 -0.44 -7.60 0.01
CA THR A 52 0.76 -8.42 0.01
C THR A 52 0.71 -9.47 1.11
N VAL A 53 1.16 -10.68 0.80
CA VAL A 53 1.29 -11.76 1.78
C VAL A 53 2.77 -11.99 2.08
N ARG A 54 3.10 -12.02 3.37
CA ARG A 54 4.42 -12.41 3.86
C ARG A 54 4.37 -13.84 4.36
N PRO A 55 5.01 -14.80 3.65
CA PRO A 55 5.01 -16.20 4.06
C PRO A 55 5.64 -16.39 5.43
N THR A 56 5.06 -17.28 6.22
CA THR A 56 5.54 -17.63 7.56
C THR A 56 5.96 -19.10 7.63
N ALA A 57 6.81 -19.40 8.60
CA ALA A 57 7.01 -20.78 9.03
C ALA A 57 5.68 -21.32 9.57
N ARG A 58 5.46 -22.64 9.42
CA ARG A 58 4.25 -23.29 9.94
C ARG A 58 4.14 -23.01 11.46
N PRO A 59 3.08 -22.31 11.91
CA PRO A 59 2.91 -22.04 13.34
C PRO A 59 2.71 -23.33 14.12
N THR A 60 3.13 -23.37 15.39
CA THR A 60 2.88 -24.53 16.26
C THR A 60 1.45 -24.54 16.79
N ARG A 61 0.85 -23.37 17.02
CA ARG A 61 -0.54 -23.17 17.44
C ARG A 61 -1.31 -22.33 16.42
N ASN A 62 -2.63 -22.44 16.42
CA ASN A 62 -3.54 -21.65 15.58
C ASN A 62 -3.21 -21.68 14.07
N GLN A 63 -2.64 -22.76 13.57
CA GLN A 63 -2.22 -22.90 12.16
C GLN A 63 -3.31 -22.50 11.15
N ARG A 64 -4.56 -22.88 11.46
CA ARG A 64 -5.73 -22.55 10.65
C ARG A 64 -5.90 -21.04 10.45
N GLU A 65 -5.52 -20.20 11.41
CA GLU A 65 -5.64 -18.74 11.28
C GLU A 65 -4.67 -18.17 10.25
N TYR A 66 -3.53 -18.81 10.03
CA TYR A 66 -2.48 -18.29 9.15
C TYR A 66 -2.42 -19.00 7.80
N TYR A 67 -3.22 -20.06 7.59
CA TYR A 67 -3.17 -20.89 6.39
C TYR A 67 -4.23 -20.55 5.35
N SER A 68 -3.82 -20.25 4.12
CA SER A 68 -4.69 -20.20 2.94
C SER A 68 -4.75 -21.54 2.22
N GLY A 69 -5.97 -22.06 2.06
CA GLY A 69 -6.22 -23.23 1.22
C GLY A 69 -5.94 -22.97 -0.27
N HIS A 70 -6.15 -21.73 -0.73
CA HIS A 70 -5.93 -21.36 -2.13
C HIS A 70 -4.44 -21.29 -2.48
N LYS A 71 -3.61 -20.72 -1.60
CA LYS A 71 -2.14 -20.59 -1.82
C LYS A 71 -1.33 -21.75 -1.22
N ARG A 72 -1.95 -22.60 -0.41
CA ARG A 72 -1.36 -23.78 0.25
C ARG A 72 -0.12 -23.45 1.10
N HIS A 73 -0.07 -22.27 1.70
CA HIS A 73 1.00 -21.87 2.62
C HIS A 73 0.46 -21.09 3.82
N HIS A 74 1.31 -20.85 4.82
CA HIS A 74 1.00 -19.96 5.93
C HIS A 74 1.56 -18.57 5.67
N GLY A 75 0.85 -17.52 6.07
CA GLY A 75 1.28 -16.15 5.85
C GLY A 75 0.55 -15.12 6.70
N LEU A 76 1.09 -13.90 6.65
CA LEU A 76 0.45 -12.69 7.16
C LEU A 76 0.13 -11.78 5.98
N LYS A 77 -1.10 -11.29 5.92
CA LYS A 77 -1.56 -10.39 4.87
C LYS A 77 -1.44 -8.94 5.34
N TYR A 78 -1.02 -8.05 4.45
CA TYR A 78 -0.95 -6.62 4.65
C TYR A 78 -1.62 -5.92 3.48
N GLN A 79 -2.34 -4.84 3.75
CA GLN A 79 -2.81 -3.92 2.72
C GLN A 79 -1.87 -2.71 2.70
N ILE A 80 -1.45 -2.31 1.49
CA ILE A 80 -0.50 -1.22 1.30
C ILE A 80 -1.12 -0.20 0.35
N VAL A 81 -1.20 1.05 0.79
CA VAL A 81 -1.50 2.20 -0.08
C VAL A 81 -0.19 2.89 -0.45
N ILE A 82 -0.07 3.28 -1.72
CA ILE A 82 1.20 3.73 -2.31
C ILE A 82 0.94 5.02 -3.08
N GLY A 83 1.69 6.06 -2.74
CA GLY A 83 1.72 7.32 -3.47
C GLY A 83 2.72 7.29 -4.64
N PRO A 84 2.60 8.21 -5.61
CA PRO A 84 3.55 8.33 -6.73
C PRO A 84 4.92 8.86 -6.29
N ASP A 85 5.05 9.44 -5.09
CA ASP A 85 6.37 9.65 -4.47
C ASP A 85 6.96 8.36 -3.86
N GLY A 86 6.28 7.25 -4.02
CA GLY A 86 6.66 5.95 -3.50
C GLY A 86 6.46 5.79 -2.01
N MET A 87 5.94 6.76 -1.27
CA MET A 87 5.64 6.59 0.16
C MET A 87 4.56 5.54 0.34
N ILE A 88 4.68 4.73 1.40
CA ILE A 88 3.75 3.65 1.69
C ILE A 88 3.04 3.81 3.03
N TRP A 89 1.77 3.46 3.06
CA TRP A 89 0.95 3.30 4.26
C TRP A 89 0.52 1.84 4.37
N VAL A 90 0.58 1.27 5.57
CA VAL A 90 0.47 -0.18 5.77
C VAL A 90 -0.58 -0.48 6.84
N TYR A 91 -1.59 -1.26 6.44
CA TYR A 91 -2.53 -1.89 7.36
C TYR A 91 -2.21 -3.37 7.56
N GLY A 92 -2.37 -3.84 8.79
CA GLY A 92 -2.20 -5.23 9.18
C GLY A 92 -1.14 -5.48 10.26
N PRO A 93 -0.77 -6.74 10.48
CA PRO A 93 -1.16 -7.91 9.69
C PRO A 93 -2.61 -8.34 9.92
N ALA A 94 -3.25 -8.78 8.84
CA ALA A 94 -4.47 -9.57 8.87
C ALA A 94 -4.14 -11.06 8.61
N SER A 95 -5.07 -11.94 9.00
CA SER A 95 -5.01 -13.36 8.66
C SER A 95 -5.03 -13.55 7.14
N GLU A 96 -4.18 -14.44 6.62
CA GLU A 96 -4.12 -14.74 5.17
C GLU A 96 -5.44 -15.28 4.60
N ARG A 97 -6.28 -15.89 5.45
CA ARG A 97 -7.60 -16.40 5.06
C ARG A 97 -8.58 -15.30 4.68
N ARG A 98 -8.37 -14.09 5.19
CA ARG A 98 -9.25 -12.96 4.91
C ARG A 98 -8.98 -12.50 3.48
N ASN A 99 -10.04 -12.36 2.69
CA ASN A 99 -9.94 -11.78 1.34
C ASN A 99 -9.62 -10.28 1.43
N ASP A 100 -9.22 -9.69 0.31
CA ASP A 100 -8.77 -8.30 0.30
C ASP A 100 -9.92 -7.32 0.60
N SER A 101 -11.16 -7.68 0.27
CA SER A 101 -12.36 -6.92 0.65
C SER A 101 -12.57 -6.85 2.17
N PHE A 102 -12.31 -7.95 2.90
CA PHE A 102 -12.37 -7.95 4.36
C PHE A 102 -11.29 -7.03 4.94
N VAL A 103 -10.06 -7.12 4.44
CA VAL A 103 -8.94 -6.28 4.92
C VAL A 103 -9.21 -4.81 4.62
N LEU A 104 -9.80 -4.49 3.46
CA LEU A 104 -10.21 -3.15 3.08
C LEU A 104 -11.28 -2.55 4.00
N HIS A 105 -12.25 -3.36 4.41
CA HIS A 105 -13.26 -2.94 5.37
C HIS A 105 -12.63 -2.68 6.75
N ASP A 106 -11.83 -3.64 7.22
CA ASP A 106 -11.18 -3.60 8.54
C ASP A 106 -10.17 -2.45 8.67
N SER A 107 -9.49 -2.08 7.58
CA SER A 107 -8.56 -0.95 7.54
C SER A 107 -9.23 0.43 7.58
N GLN A 108 -10.56 0.47 7.45
CA GLN A 108 -11.36 1.70 7.34
C GLN A 108 -10.97 2.61 6.17
N LEU A 109 -10.23 2.10 5.18
CA LEU A 109 -9.73 2.88 4.05
C LEU A 109 -10.88 3.55 3.26
N HIS A 110 -12.01 2.88 3.09
CA HIS A 110 -13.19 3.47 2.44
C HIS A 110 -13.71 4.71 3.18
N SER A 111 -13.76 4.68 4.51
CA SER A 111 -14.21 5.81 5.32
C SER A 111 -13.30 7.00 5.12
N TRP A 112 -11.98 6.78 5.18
CA TRP A 112 -11.00 7.82 4.95
C TRP A 112 -11.08 8.41 3.55
N LEU A 113 -11.21 7.56 2.52
CA LEU A 113 -11.35 8.00 1.13
C LEU A 113 -12.59 8.90 0.95
N ASN A 114 -13.73 8.51 1.50
CA ASN A 114 -14.97 9.30 1.40
C ASN A 114 -14.83 10.70 2.00
N GLN A 115 -14.09 10.83 3.10
CA GLN A 115 -13.93 12.08 3.83
C GLN A 115 -12.81 12.99 3.25
N HIS A 116 -11.72 12.40 2.77
CA HIS A 116 -10.49 13.13 2.46
C HIS A 116 -10.09 13.10 0.97
N SER A 117 -10.48 12.07 0.21
CA SER A 117 -10.06 11.85 -1.18
C SER A 117 -10.96 12.58 -2.19
N LYS A 118 -11.02 13.92 -2.07
CA LYS A 118 -11.92 14.78 -2.86
C LYS A 118 -11.17 15.88 -3.60
N ALA A 119 -11.56 16.12 -4.85
CA ALA A 119 -11.15 17.27 -5.64
C ALA A 119 -11.82 18.56 -5.12
N PRO A 120 -11.32 19.76 -5.48
CA PRO A 120 -11.94 21.01 -5.04
C PRO A 120 -13.40 21.18 -5.48
N ASN A 121 -13.79 20.61 -6.62
CA ASN A 121 -15.16 20.59 -7.11
C ASN A 121 -16.05 19.53 -6.45
N GLY A 122 -15.55 18.81 -5.44
CA GLY A 122 -16.26 17.75 -4.73
C GLY A 122 -16.22 16.38 -5.41
N SER A 123 -15.63 16.23 -6.60
CA SER A 123 -15.51 14.93 -7.24
C SER A 123 -14.55 14.00 -6.48
N ASN A 124 -14.73 12.70 -6.66
CA ASN A 124 -13.88 11.70 -6.01
C ASN A 124 -12.52 11.64 -6.68
N LEU A 125 -11.45 11.73 -5.90
CA LEU A 125 -10.13 11.26 -6.31
C LEU A 125 -10.03 9.76 -6.05
N LEU A 126 -9.40 9.04 -6.98
CA LEU A 126 -9.49 7.59 -7.09
C LEU A 126 -8.18 6.91 -6.67
N LEU A 127 -8.31 5.71 -6.13
CA LEU A 127 -7.22 4.75 -5.92
C LEU A 127 -7.38 3.59 -6.90
N PHE A 128 -6.29 3.19 -7.53
CA PHE A 128 -6.28 2.00 -8.37
C PHE A 128 -5.89 0.76 -7.57
N GLY A 129 -6.78 -0.21 -7.51
CA GLY A 129 -6.62 -1.48 -6.83
C GLY A 129 -6.41 -2.65 -7.78
N ASP A 130 -5.90 -3.75 -7.26
CA ASP A 130 -5.83 -5.01 -7.98
C ASP A 130 -7.23 -5.64 -8.25
N LYS A 131 -7.24 -6.78 -8.95
CA LYS A 131 -8.49 -7.49 -9.26
C LYS A 131 -9.14 -8.12 -8.02
N GLY A 132 -8.48 -8.21 -6.88
CA GLY A 132 -9.05 -8.69 -5.62
C GLY A 132 -10.05 -7.71 -5.02
N TYR A 133 -9.93 -6.42 -5.34
CA TYR A 133 -10.83 -5.38 -4.85
C TYR A 133 -12.15 -5.28 -5.64
N ALA A 134 -13.16 -4.70 -4.99
CA ALA A 134 -14.41 -4.29 -5.60
C ALA A 134 -14.29 -2.87 -6.14
N ALA A 135 -14.79 -2.61 -7.36
CA ALA A 135 -14.92 -1.26 -7.92
C ALA A 135 -16.07 -0.54 -7.22
N LEU A 136 -15.79 0.15 -6.11
CA LEU A 136 -16.78 0.87 -5.34
C LEU A 136 -16.24 2.21 -4.84
N GLY A 137 -17.04 3.27 -5.02
CA GLY A 137 -16.74 4.62 -4.52
C GLY A 137 -15.45 5.18 -5.13
N HIS A 138 -14.38 5.21 -4.32
CA HIS A 138 -13.07 5.73 -4.70
C HIS A 138 -12.14 4.68 -5.31
N LEU A 139 -12.53 3.40 -5.36
CA LEU A 139 -11.69 2.34 -5.92
C LEU A 139 -12.03 2.03 -7.37
N VAL A 140 -11.00 2.04 -8.21
CA VAL A 140 -11.04 1.53 -9.57
C VAL A 140 -10.20 0.27 -9.64
N VAL A 141 -10.67 -0.75 -10.37
CA VAL A 141 -9.95 -2.01 -10.59
C VAL A 141 -9.94 -2.36 -12.07
N PRO A 142 -9.02 -3.22 -12.54
CA PRO A 142 -9.04 -3.71 -13.91
C PRO A 142 -10.39 -4.37 -14.26
N HIS A 143 -10.82 -4.23 -15.51
CA HIS A 143 -11.95 -4.99 -16.02
C HIS A 143 -11.70 -6.51 -15.89
N LYS A 144 -12.74 -7.25 -15.51
CA LYS A 144 -12.72 -8.70 -15.25
C LYS A 144 -13.70 -9.39 -16.22
N GLY A 145 -13.39 -10.63 -16.60
CA GLY A 145 -14.23 -11.44 -17.47
C GLY A 145 -13.41 -12.31 -18.44
N LEU A 146 -14.05 -13.34 -18.99
CA LEU A 146 -13.44 -14.22 -20.01
C LEU A 146 -13.30 -13.51 -21.36
N PHE A 147 -14.23 -12.62 -21.67
CA PHE A 147 -14.27 -11.87 -22.93
C PHE A 147 -14.24 -10.37 -22.63
N LEU A 148 -13.05 -9.78 -22.72
CA LEU A 148 -12.89 -8.34 -22.61
C LEU A 148 -12.98 -7.73 -24.01
N THR A 149 -13.71 -6.62 -24.12
CA THR A 149 -13.71 -5.83 -25.36
C THR A 149 -12.31 -5.27 -25.64
N PRO A 150 -11.97 -4.94 -26.90
CA PRO A 150 -10.69 -4.31 -27.21
C PRO A 150 -10.41 -3.04 -26.38
N ALA A 151 -11.44 -2.23 -26.11
CA ALA A 151 -11.33 -1.03 -25.28
C ALA A 151 -10.97 -1.37 -23.82
N GLN A 152 -11.62 -2.39 -23.22
CA GLN A 152 -11.31 -2.84 -21.86
C GLN A 152 -9.91 -3.44 -21.74
N THR A 153 -9.47 -4.18 -22.77
CA THR A 153 -8.11 -4.73 -22.82
C THR A 153 -7.08 -3.61 -22.92
N ARG A 154 -7.32 -2.59 -23.76
CA ARG A 154 -6.47 -1.40 -23.86
C ARG A 154 -6.39 -0.65 -22.54
N PHE A 155 -7.54 -0.40 -21.91
CA PHE A 155 -7.60 0.25 -20.59
C PHE A 155 -6.79 -0.52 -19.54
N ASN A 156 -6.98 -1.85 -19.45
CA ASN A 156 -6.23 -2.69 -18.51
C ASN A 156 -4.72 -2.65 -18.79
N LEU A 157 -4.31 -2.63 -20.07
CA LEU A 157 -2.91 -2.51 -20.46
C LEU A 157 -2.31 -1.17 -20.02
N GLU A 158 -2.98 -0.05 -20.32
CA GLU A 158 -2.56 1.29 -19.92
C GLU A 158 -2.44 1.43 -18.40
N MET A 159 -3.46 0.97 -17.66
CA MET A 159 -3.43 0.99 -16.19
C MET A 159 -2.33 0.08 -15.61
N SER A 160 -2.04 -1.06 -16.25
CA SER A 160 -1.00 -1.98 -15.77
C SER A 160 0.40 -1.35 -15.84
N ARG A 161 0.71 -0.56 -16.88
CA ARG A 161 1.99 0.17 -17.01
C ARG A 161 2.22 1.14 -15.87
N VAL A 162 1.18 1.91 -15.54
CA VAL A 162 1.22 2.87 -14.42
C VAL A 162 1.31 2.13 -13.08
N ARG A 163 0.69 0.95 -12.95
CA ARG A 163 0.73 0.14 -11.72
C ARG A 163 2.10 -0.49 -11.42
N ILE A 164 3.05 -0.59 -12.37
CA ILE A 164 4.39 -1.18 -12.13
C ILE A 164 5.07 -0.56 -10.89
N ALA A 165 4.81 0.72 -10.61
CA ALA A 165 5.24 1.42 -9.41
C ALA A 165 4.95 0.69 -8.08
N VAL A 166 3.81 0.00 -8.02
CA VAL A 166 3.34 -0.75 -6.86
C VAL A 166 4.28 -1.90 -6.55
N GLU A 167 4.72 -2.61 -7.59
CA GLU A 167 5.61 -3.76 -7.45
C GLU A 167 6.97 -3.32 -6.89
N TRP A 168 7.50 -2.18 -7.36
CA TRP A 168 8.75 -1.61 -6.82
C TRP A 168 8.61 -1.20 -5.36
N ALA A 169 7.54 -0.49 -4.98
CA ALA A 169 7.34 -0.07 -3.60
C ALA A 169 7.19 -1.26 -2.63
N ILE A 170 6.45 -2.30 -3.03
CA ILE A 170 6.25 -3.52 -2.22
C ILE A 170 7.50 -4.40 -2.19
N GLY A 171 8.22 -4.46 -3.31
CA GLY A 171 9.50 -5.16 -3.46
C GLY A 171 10.66 -4.50 -2.70
N GLY A 172 10.61 -3.19 -2.49
CA GLY A 172 11.65 -2.46 -1.76
C GLY A 172 11.85 -2.92 -0.31
N ILE A 173 10.77 -3.29 0.40
CA ILE A 173 10.89 -3.80 1.78
C ILE A 173 11.75 -5.07 1.86
N PRO A 174 11.43 -6.18 1.15
CA PRO A 174 12.26 -7.37 1.21
C PRO A 174 13.65 -7.18 0.62
N THR A 175 13.85 -6.27 -0.35
CA THR A 175 15.18 -5.93 -0.88
C THR A 175 16.05 -5.27 0.18
N LEU A 176 15.52 -4.29 0.92
CA LEU A 176 16.24 -3.61 2.00
C LEU A 176 16.41 -4.48 3.25
N PHE A 177 15.47 -5.38 3.49
CA PHE A 177 15.47 -6.26 4.67
C PHE A 177 15.35 -7.74 4.27
N PRO A 178 16.39 -8.36 3.66
CA PRO A 178 16.32 -9.71 3.10
C PRO A 178 15.87 -10.78 4.09
N ARG A 179 16.19 -10.61 5.39
CA ARG A 179 15.74 -11.51 6.46
C ARG A 179 14.20 -11.65 6.53
N ARG A 180 13.44 -10.69 6.00
CA ARG A 180 11.99 -10.76 5.90
C ARG A 180 11.48 -11.75 4.84
N ASN A 181 12.31 -12.12 3.87
CA ASN A 181 12.00 -13.17 2.88
C ASN A 181 12.37 -14.58 3.35
N VAL A 182 13.14 -14.71 4.44
CA VAL A 182 13.52 -16.03 4.97
C VAL A 182 12.33 -16.62 5.73
N LYS A 183 11.51 -17.43 5.04
CA LYS A 183 10.30 -18.06 5.59
C LYS A 183 10.54 -18.77 6.93
N LYS A 184 11.69 -19.45 7.09
CA LYS A 184 12.07 -20.17 8.32
C LYS A 184 12.27 -19.25 9.53
N ASP A 185 12.58 -17.98 9.30
CA ASP A 185 12.76 -16.93 10.32
C ASP A 185 11.45 -16.19 10.63
N GLN A 186 10.47 -16.26 9.73
CA GLN A 186 9.13 -15.67 9.93
C GLN A 186 8.27 -16.58 10.82
N ARG A 187 8.66 -16.74 12.09
CA ARG A 187 7.96 -17.59 13.06
C ARG A 187 6.92 -16.79 13.85
N VAL A 188 5.65 -16.97 13.48
CA VAL A 188 4.52 -16.49 14.26
C VAL A 188 4.60 -17.10 15.68
N LEU A 189 4.25 -16.34 16.71
CA LEU A 189 4.34 -16.68 18.15
C LEU A 189 5.74 -16.66 18.78
N HIS A 190 6.82 -16.63 17.99
CA HIS A 190 8.19 -16.50 18.52
C HIS A 190 8.74 -15.07 18.42
N SER A 191 8.20 -14.26 17.53
CA SER A 191 8.59 -12.87 17.35
C SER A 191 7.40 -12.06 16.89
N ASN A 192 7.41 -10.76 17.20
CA ASN A 192 6.34 -9.86 16.76
C ASN A 192 6.57 -9.44 15.30
N LEU A 193 6.19 -10.33 14.37
CA LEU A 193 6.36 -10.13 12.92
C LEU A 193 5.63 -8.87 12.43
N ALA A 194 4.50 -8.52 13.06
CA ALA A 194 3.75 -7.31 12.77
C ALA A 194 4.60 -6.06 13.00
N LYS A 195 5.16 -5.93 14.21
CA LYS A 195 6.04 -4.81 14.58
C LYS A 195 7.28 -4.76 13.72
N GLN A 196 7.88 -5.92 13.45
CA GLN A 196 9.07 -6.00 12.59
C GLN A 196 8.76 -5.50 11.18
N TYR A 197 7.63 -5.90 10.58
CA TYR A 197 7.24 -5.44 9.25
C TYR A 197 6.97 -3.93 9.21
N ARG A 198 6.26 -3.39 10.22
CA ARG A 198 6.02 -1.94 10.33
C ARG A 198 7.31 -1.16 10.50
N VAL A 199 8.23 -1.61 11.34
CA VAL A 199 9.55 -0.95 11.47
C VAL A 199 10.31 -0.99 10.13
N CYS A 200 10.29 -2.10 9.40
CA CYS A 200 10.87 -2.14 8.05
C CYS A 200 10.20 -1.14 7.09
N ALA A 201 8.87 -1.03 7.11
CA ALA A 201 8.14 -0.06 6.29
C ALA A 201 8.47 1.39 6.67
N LEU A 202 8.55 1.72 7.97
CA LEU A 202 8.96 3.03 8.48
C LEU A 202 10.37 3.40 8.00
N LEU A 203 11.33 2.49 8.13
CA LEU A 203 12.70 2.71 7.71
C LEU A 203 12.82 2.84 6.18
N ARG A 204 12.01 2.08 5.42
CA ARG A 204 11.94 2.21 3.95
C ARG A 204 11.41 3.58 3.53
N ASN A 205 10.38 4.09 4.21
CA ASN A 205 9.87 5.44 4.00
C ASN A 205 10.92 6.50 4.36
N ALA A 206 11.57 6.37 5.52
CA ALA A 206 12.64 7.27 5.93
C ALA A 206 13.80 7.30 4.92
N LEU A 207 14.20 6.14 4.38
CA LEU A 207 15.21 6.07 3.33
C LEU A 207 14.75 6.77 2.05
N SER A 208 13.48 6.58 1.66
CA SER A 208 12.88 7.28 0.51
C SER A 208 12.91 8.81 0.69
N CYS A 209 12.76 9.30 1.92
CA CYS A 209 12.89 10.73 2.22
C CYS A 209 14.32 11.26 2.05
N VAL A 210 15.34 10.41 2.14
CA VAL A 210 16.76 10.79 2.07
C VAL A 210 17.30 10.65 0.65
N SER A 211 17.02 9.53 -0.02
CA SER A 211 17.62 9.18 -1.32
C SER A 211 16.63 9.12 -2.48
N GLY A 212 15.34 9.33 -2.24
CA GLY A 212 14.29 9.00 -3.22
C GLY A 212 14.11 7.48 -3.37
N ASN A 213 13.30 7.08 -4.35
CA ASN A 213 13.01 5.69 -4.70
C ASN A 213 12.58 5.55 -6.18
N GLU A 214 12.54 4.34 -6.74
CA GLU A 214 12.23 4.14 -8.16
C GLU A 214 10.83 4.66 -8.54
N THR A 215 9.85 4.52 -7.64
CA THR A 215 8.49 5.05 -7.85
C THR A 215 8.52 6.58 -8.00
N SER A 216 9.17 7.30 -7.07
CA SER A 216 9.29 8.75 -7.11
C SER A 216 9.97 9.27 -8.37
N GLN A 217 11.01 8.58 -8.83
CA GLN A 217 11.75 8.93 -10.04
C GLN A 217 10.90 8.70 -11.28
N THR A 218 10.20 7.57 -11.34
CA THR A 218 9.33 7.23 -12.47
C THR A 218 8.20 8.23 -12.60
N PHE A 219 7.51 8.58 -11.50
CA PHE A 219 6.40 9.52 -11.53
C PHE A 219 6.82 11.00 -11.50
N LEU A 220 8.13 11.28 -11.42
CA LEU A 220 8.67 12.62 -11.23
C LEU A 220 7.98 13.35 -10.06
N CYS A 221 7.80 12.64 -8.94
CA CYS A 221 7.10 13.10 -7.76
C CYS A 221 8.08 13.19 -6.58
N SER A 222 8.37 14.40 -6.11
CA SER A 222 9.35 14.63 -5.04
C SER A 222 8.95 13.92 -3.74
N THR A 223 9.86 13.21 -3.08
CA THR A 223 9.58 12.64 -1.76
C THR A 223 9.50 13.72 -0.68
N PRO A 224 8.77 13.49 0.44
CA PRO A 224 8.85 14.37 1.58
C PRO A 224 10.26 14.30 2.20
N THR A 225 10.72 15.40 2.78
CA THR A 225 11.95 15.39 3.60
C THR A 225 11.77 14.53 4.84
N LEU A 226 12.89 14.08 5.42
CA LEU A 226 12.87 13.30 6.66
C LEU A 226 12.16 14.05 7.80
N ARG A 227 12.36 15.37 7.86
CA ARG A 227 11.69 16.24 8.83
C ARG A 227 10.18 16.27 8.62
N GLN A 228 9.70 16.46 7.39
CA GLN A 228 8.27 16.43 7.08
C GLN A 228 7.64 15.07 7.40
N TYR A 229 8.39 13.98 7.24
CA TYR A 229 7.87 12.65 7.55
C TYR A 229 7.74 12.38 9.05
N PHE A 230 8.75 12.75 9.86
CA PHE A 230 8.77 12.44 11.29
C PHE A 230 8.19 13.52 12.21
N VAL A 231 8.02 14.75 11.70
CA VAL A 231 7.50 15.88 12.45
C VAL A 231 6.29 16.44 11.69
N PRO A 232 5.08 15.95 11.98
CA PRO A 232 3.85 16.54 11.43
C PRO A 232 3.78 18.02 11.83
N MET A 233 3.44 18.89 10.89
CA MET A 233 3.14 20.30 11.18
C MET A 233 1.73 20.33 11.75
N TRP A 234 1.63 20.32 13.08
CA TRP A 234 0.37 20.53 13.81
C TRP A 234 0.00 22.00 13.82
#